data_AF-A0AAV6FF82-F1
#
_entry.id   AF-A0AAV6FF82-F1
#
_cell.length_a   1.000
_cell.length_b   1.000
_cell.length_c   1.000
_cell.angle_alpha   90.00
_cell.angle_beta   90.00
_cell.angle_gamma   90.00
#
_symmetry.space_group_name_H-M   'P 1'
#
loop_
_entity.id
_entity.type
_entity.pdbx_description
1 polymer ?
#
loop_
_entity_poly.entity_id
_entity_poly.type
_entity_poly.pdbx_seq_one_letter_code
_entity_poly.pdbx_strand_id
1 'polypeptide(L)'
;MLQGLLKTEKRTENSANHSPCCRMRRPVRPLNATADYAAPKRLQLSLHVTQLHVLKDKSCRQTHNLVEEQLQILDGLSKEVTALHCKMKKLEGGWKIFSGKWYHFSFDLKNWTKSRDDCITLGGHLAIIENEEEKDFILTHGERWWVGLTDSKKEGTWFWVDNTPFTEEGSVPWAHKQPDNHLGPGGDPVNGEDCGLLLSSGLNDVACRKTFKSTCQSQSWCDTGTRHIFEK
;
A
#
# COMPACT_ATOMS: atom_id res chain seq x y z
N MET A 1 -30.57 -44.12 -46.53
CA MET A 1 -30.26 -42.93 -47.35
C MET A 1 -30.65 -41.68 -46.58
N LEU A 2 -29.89 -40.60 -46.74
CA LEU A 2 -30.01 -39.24 -46.15
C LEU A 2 -29.40 -39.07 -44.74
N GLN A 3 -28.12 -38.69 -44.72
CA GLN A 3 -27.52 -37.90 -43.64
C GLN A 3 -27.68 -36.42 -43.97
N GLY A 4 -28.29 -35.65 -43.07
CA GLY A 4 -28.27 -34.19 -43.07
C GLY A 4 -27.51 -33.70 -41.84
N LEU A 5 -26.44 -32.94 -42.04
CA LEU A 5 -25.77 -32.16 -40.99
C LEU A 5 -25.26 -30.85 -41.59
N LEU A 6 -26.09 -29.82 -41.51
CA LEU A 6 -25.64 -28.43 -41.48
C LEU A 6 -25.13 -28.14 -40.06
N LYS A 7 -23.82 -28.03 -39.90
CA LYS A 7 -23.23 -27.32 -38.75
C LYS A 7 -22.36 -26.20 -39.30
N THR A 8 -22.89 -24.98 -39.18
CA THR A 8 -22.13 -23.74 -39.34
C THR A 8 -21.16 -23.61 -38.16
N GLU A 9 -19.87 -23.77 -38.42
CA GLU A 9 -18.83 -23.47 -37.44
C GLU A 9 -18.64 -21.94 -37.36
N LYS A 10 -19.22 -21.33 -36.33
CA LYS A 10 -18.82 -19.99 -35.89
C LYS A 10 -17.40 -20.09 -35.35
N ARG A 11 -16.42 -19.64 -36.13
CA ARG A 11 -15.06 -19.42 -35.65
C ARG A 11 -15.08 -18.16 -34.78
N THR A 12 -15.16 -18.36 -33.47
CA THR A 12 -14.90 -17.33 -32.47
C THR A 12 -13.43 -16.93 -32.56
N GLU A 13 -13.12 -15.83 -33.25
CA GLU A 13 -11.82 -15.19 -33.14
C GLU A 13 -11.73 -14.52 -31.76
N ASN A 14 -11.02 -15.16 -30.84
CA ASN A 14 -10.63 -14.57 -29.57
C ASN A 14 -9.67 -13.40 -29.83
N SER A 15 -10.22 -12.19 -29.84
CA SER A 15 -9.56 -10.91 -30.12
C SER A 15 -8.59 -10.42 -29.01
N ALA A 16 -8.25 -11.25 -28.02
CA ALA A 16 -7.55 -10.76 -26.82
C ALA A 16 -6.01 -10.85 -26.86
N ASN A 17 -5.39 -11.61 -27.78
CA ASN A 17 -3.94 -11.93 -27.70
C ASN A 17 -3.08 -11.50 -28.90
N HIS A 18 -3.54 -10.58 -29.75
CA HIS A 18 -2.74 -10.11 -30.90
C HIS A 18 -2.27 -8.67 -30.71
N SER A 19 -0.95 -8.51 -30.61
CA SER A 19 -0.24 -7.22 -30.55
C SER A 19 -0.68 -6.26 -31.67
N PRO A 20 -0.80 -4.94 -31.42
CA PRO A 20 -1.21 -3.94 -32.42
C PRO A 20 -0.34 -3.92 -33.69
N CYS A 21 0.93 -4.33 -33.59
CA CYS A 21 1.84 -4.39 -34.74
C CYS A 21 1.40 -5.36 -35.84
N CYS A 22 0.50 -6.33 -35.55
CA CYS A 22 -0.01 -7.28 -36.54
C CYS A 22 -1.40 -6.89 -37.11
N ARG A 23 -1.96 -5.72 -36.76
CA ARG A 23 -3.32 -5.32 -37.18
C ARG A 23 -3.47 -4.88 -38.65
N MET A 24 -2.40 -4.88 -39.45
CA MET A 24 -2.55 -4.65 -40.90
C MET A 24 -2.78 -5.96 -41.67
N ARG A 25 -3.82 -6.73 -41.30
CA ARG A 25 -4.31 -7.81 -42.17
C ARG A 25 -5.37 -7.24 -43.11
N ARG A 26 -4.99 -6.87 -44.34
CA ARG A 26 -5.95 -6.89 -45.45
C ARG A 26 -6.11 -8.37 -45.86
N PRO A 27 -7.34 -8.92 -45.88
CA PRO A 27 -7.55 -10.27 -46.39
C PRO A 27 -7.10 -10.33 -47.86
N VAL A 28 -6.21 -11.27 -48.18
CA VAL A 28 -5.83 -11.55 -49.57
C VAL A 28 -7.07 -12.15 -50.25
N ARG A 29 -7.66 -11.43 -51.21
CA ARG A 29 -8.79 -11.94 -52.00
C ARG A 29 -8.30 -13.10 -52.87
N PRO A 30 -9.02 -14.25 -52.93
CA PRO A 30 -8.69 -15.32 -53.85
C PRO A 30 -8.90 -14.82 -55.29
N LEU A 31 -7.88 -14.95 -56.13
CA LEU A 31 -7.95 -14.63 -57.56
C LEU A 31 -8.53 -15.83 -58.29
N ASN A 32 -9.69 -15.64 -58.95
CA ASN A 32 -10.31 -16.65 -59.83
C ASN A 32 -9.30 -17.14 -60.87
N ALA A 33 -9.22 -18.46 -61.01
CA ALA A 33 -8.31 -19.14 -61.91
C ALA A 33 -8.95 -19.36 -63.28
N THR A 34 -8.38 -18.74 -64.32
CA THR A 34 -8.43 -19.26 -65.69
C THR A 34 -7.01 -19.64 -66.09
N ALA A 35 -6.87 -20.83 -66.68
CA ALA A 35 -5.64 -21.60 -66.83
C ALA A 35 -4.57 -20.94 -67.72
N ASP A 36 -3.28 -21.04 -67.33
CA ASP A 36 -2.16 -20.96 -68.26
C ASP A 36 -0.84 -21.46 -67.62
N TYR A 37 0.17 -21.78 -68.42
CA TYR A 37 1.52 -22.25 -68.03
C TYR A 37 2.26 -21.35 -66.99
N ALA A 38 1.70 -20.20 -66.63
CA ALA A 38 2.12 -19.33 -65.53
C ALA A 38 1.67 -19.80 -64.13
N ALA A 39 0.74 -20.77 -64.03
CA ALA A 39 0.19 -21.24 -62.76
C ALA A 39 1.25 -21.79 -61.77
N PRO A 40 2.25 -22.60 -62.16
CA PRO A 40 3.29 -23.08 -61.24
C PRO A 40 4.14 -21.95 -60.69
N LYS A 41 4.56 -21.00 -61.55
CA LYS A 41 5.34 -19.82 -61.14
C LYS A 41 4.53 -18.91 -60.22
N ARG A 42 3.23 -18.75 -60.47
CA ARG A 42 2.32 -17.95 -59.64
C ARG A 42 2.06 -18.59 -58.27
N LEU A 43 1.90 -19.91 -58.21
CA LEU A 43 1.81 -20.68 -56.96
C LEU A 43 3.11 -20.60 -56.16
N GLN A 44 4.26 -20.71 -56.83
CA GLN A 44 5.57 -20.59 -56.18
C GLN A 44 5.82 -19.19 -55.63
N LEU A 45 5.43 -18.14 -56.36
CA LEU A 45 5.47 -16.77 -55.85
C LEU A 45 4.52 -16.58 -54.64
N SER A 46 3.30 -17.12 -54.71
CA SER A 46 2.35 -17.11 -53.59
C SER A 46 2.93 -17.79 -52.34
N LEU A 47 3.65 -18.90 -52.52
CA LEU A 47 4.31 -19.61 -51.42
C LEU A 47 5.42 -18.75 -50.79
N HIS A 48 6.29 -18.14 -51.60
CA HIS A 48 7.36 -17.27 -51.10
C HIS A 48 6.81 -16.05 -50.36
N VAL A 49 5.77 -15.40 -50.89
CA VAL A 49 5.10 -14.27 -50.21
C VAL A 49 4.53 -14.72 -48.85
N THR A 50 3.94 -15.91 -48.79
CA THR A 50 3.41 -16.46 -47.53
C THR A 50 4.51 -16.75 -46.52
N GLN A 51 5.63 -17.33 -46.97
CA GLN A 51 6.81 -17.58 -46.12
C GLN A 51 7.39 -16.27 -45.57
N LEU A 52 7.50 -15.22 -46.39
CA LEU A 52 7.94 -13.89 -45.96
C LEU A 52 7.01 -13.28 -44.91
N HIS A 53 5.69 -13.41 -45.10
CA HIS A 53 4.72 -12.95 -44.09
C HIS A 53 4.88 -13.69 -42.76
N VAL A 54 5.07 -15.01 -42.78
CA VAL A 54 5.29 -15.80 -41.57
C VAL A 54 6.57 -15.38 -40.86
N LEU A 55 7.66 -15.14 -41.59
CA LEU A 55 8.93 -14.66 -41.01
C LEU A 55 8.78 -13.28 -40.37
N LYS A 56 8.04 -12.37 -41.02
CA LYS A 56 7.73 -11.04 -40.46
C LYS A 56 6.90 -11.13 -39.17
N ASP A 57 5.86 -11.96 -39.15
CA ASP A 57 5.02 -12.18 -37.96
C ASP A 57 5.83 -12.77 -36.79
N LYS A 58 6.74 -13.72 -37.07
CA LYS A 58 7.66 -14.28 -36.06
C LYS A 58 8.60 -13.22 -35.50
N SER A 59 9.25 -12.44 -36.38
CA SER A 59 10.15 -11.36 -35.97
C SER A 59 9.42 -10.31 -35.13
N CYS A 60 8.22 -9.88 -35.55
CA CYS A 60 7.40 -8.93 -34.79
C CYS A 60 7.03 -9.46 -33.40
N ARG A 61 6.65 -10.73 -33.30
CA ARG A 61 6.32 -11.37 -32.01
C ARG A 61 7.53 -11.43 -31.09
N GLN A 62 8.70 -11.76 -31.64
CA GLN A 62 9.94 -11.79 -30.87
C GLN A 62 10.31 -10.40 -30.34
N THR A 63 10.24 -9.37 -31.18
CA THR A 63 10.49 -7.98 -30.73
C THR A 63 9.49 -7.55 -29.67
N HIS A 64 8.20 -7.87 -29.81
CA HIS A 64 7.19 -7.55 -28.81
C HIS A 64 7.49 -8.18 -27.45
N ASN A 65 7.83 -9.46 -27.41
CA ASN A 65 8.15 -10.14 -26.16
C ASN A 65 9.35 -9.50 -25.46
N LEU A 66 10.40 -9.15 -26.21
CA LEU A 66 11.57 -8.46 -25.66
C LEU A 66 11.22 -7.07 -25.09
N VAL A 67 10.32 -6.33 -25.75
CA VAL A 67 9.85 -5.02 -25.26
C VAL A 67 9.02 -5.18 -23.99
N GLU A 68 8.11 -6.15 -23.93
CA GLU A 68 7.31 -6.42 -22.74
C GLU A 68 8.17 -6.83 -21.53
N GLU A 69 9.18 -7.67 -21.73
CA GLU A 69 10.15 -8.04 -20.69
C GLU A 69 10.91 -6.79 -20.17
N GLN A 70 11.35 -5.91 -21.07
CA GLN A 70 12.00 -4.66 -20.68
C GLN A 70 11.05 -3.70 -19.94
N LEU A 71 9.78 -3.62 -20.34
CA LEU A 71 8.78 -2.79 -19.66
C LEU A 71 8.48 -3.28 -18.25
N GLN A 72 8.45 -4.59 -18.02
CA GLN A 72 8.29 -5.15 -16.68
C GLN A 72 9.44 -4.78 -15.75
N ILE A 73 10.68 -4.82 -16.26
CA ILE A 73 11.86 -4.39 -15.49
C ILE A 73 11.79 -2.90 -15.17
N LEU A 74 11.41 -2.07 -16.16
CA LEU A 74 11.30 -0.63 -15.98
C LEU A 74 10.20 -0.25 -14.96
N ASP A 75 9.05 -0.92 -14.98
CA ASP A 75 7.97 -0.74 -14.00
C ASP A 75 8.43 -1.11 -12.58
N GLY A 76 9.12 -2.23 -12.42
CA GLY A 76 9.70 -2.65 -11.14
C GLY A 76 10.68 -1.61 -10.59
N LEU A 77 11.62 -1.15 -11.43
CA LEU A 77 12.58 -0.12 -11.03
C LEU A 77 11.91 1.21 -10.71
N SER A 78 10.89 1.60 -11.46
CA SER A 78 10.12 2.83 -11.20
C SER A 78 9.42 2.80 -9.84
N LYS A 79 8.85 1.65 -9.45
CA LYS A 79 8.24 1.44 -8.14
C LYS A 79 9.27 1.56 -7.00
N GLU A 80 10.44 0.95 -7.15
CA GLU A 80 11.51 1.05 -6.16
C GLU A 80 12.02 2.48 -5.99
N VAL A 81 12.26 3.20 -7.10
CA VAL A 81 12.68 4.61 -7.06
C VAL A 81 11.62 5.49 -6.39
N THR A 82 10.33 5.25 -6.68
CA THR A 82 9.23 5.99 -6.05
C THR A 82 9.16 5.74 -4.55
N ALA A 83 9.34 4.48 -4.12
CA ALA A 83 9.38 4.12 -2.70
C ALA A 83 10.58 4.76 -1.97
N LEU A 84 11.77 4.77 -2.60
CA LEU A 84 12.96 5.43 -2.07
C LEU A 84 12.78 6.95 -1.96
N HIS A 85 12.21 7.58 -2.99
CA HIS A 85 11.91 9.02 -2.97
C HIS A 85 10.93 9.38 -1.84
N CYS A 86 9.90 8.55 -1.64
CA CYS A 86 8.95 8.71 -0.56
C CYS A 86 9.61 8.55 0.83
N LYS A 87 10.45 7.53 0.99
CA LYS A 87 11.25 7.30 2.20
C LYS A 87 12.15 8.51 2.51
N MET A 88 12.80 9.07 1.50
CA MET A 88 13.65 10.26 1.62
C MET A 88 12.84 11.47 2.09
N LYS A 89 11.70 11.77 1.45
CA LYS A 89 10.80 12.87 1.87
C LYS A 89 10.33 12.74 3.32
N LYS A 90 10.04 11.51 3.77
CA LYS A 90 9.59 11.27 5.14
C LYS A 90 10.71 11.53 6.16
N LEU A 91 11.95 11.14 5.83
CA LEU A 91 13.14 11.46 6.62
C LEU A 91 13.41 12.97 6.67
N GLU A 92 13.27 13.68 5.54
CA GLU A 92 13.38 15.14 5.47
C GLU A 92 12.33 15.84 6.34
N GLY A 93 11.12 15.26 6.42
CA GLY A 93 10.05 15.68 7.32
C GLY A 93 10.27 15.31 8.80
N GLY A 94 11.47 14.87 9.18
CA GLY A 94 11.85 14.62 10.58
C GLY A 94 11.43 13.26 11.15
N TRP A 95 10.77 12.41 10.37
CA TRP A 95 10.38 11.08 10.82
C TRP A 95 11.60 10.16 11.00
N LYS A 96 11.49 9.25 11.96
CA LYS A 96 12.47 8.20 12.26
C LYS A 96 11.89 6.84 11.92
N ILE A 97 12.75 5.89 11.53
CA ILE A 97 12.34 4.52 11.25
C ILE A 97 12.90 3.60 12.32
N PHE A 98 12.04 2.74 12.88
CA PHE A 98 12.44 1.69 13.83
C PHE A 98 11.54 0.47 13.63
N SER A 99 12.15 -0.70 13.51
CA SER A 99 11.45 -1.97 13.25
C SER A 99 10.40 -1.92 12.12
N GLY A 100 10.72 -1.22 11.02
CA GLY A 100 9.82 -1.08 9.87
C GLY A 100 8.66 -0.09 10.03
N LYS A 101 8.47 0.50 11.21
CA LYS A 101 7.48 1.55 11.49
C LYS A 101 8.12 2.93 11.45
N TRP A 102 7.32 3.95 11.15
CA TRP A 102 7.74 5.34 11.17
C TRP A 102 7.24 6.06 12.40
N TYR A 103 8.10 6.87 13.03
CA TYR A 103 7.78 7.67 14.21
C TYR A 103 8.10 9.14 14.00
N HIS A 104 7.23 10.00 14.50
CA HIS A 104 7.46 11.44 14.53
C HIS A 104 7.28 11.96 15.97
N PHE A 105 8.27 12.67 16.47
CA PHE A 105 8.31 13.16 17.84
C PHE A 105 7.95 14.64 17.85
N SER A 106 6.76 14.96 18.35
CA SER A 106 6.32 16.35 18.54
C SER A 106 6.71 16.82 19.94
N PHE A 107 7.59 17.80 20.01
CA PHE A 107 8.04 18.40 21.28
C PHE A 107 7.09 19.49 21.81
N ASP A 108 6.05 19.84 21.04
CA ASP A 108 5.00 20.77 21.47
C ASP A 108 4.18 20.15 22.60
N LEU A 109 3.93 20.93 23.65
CA LEU A 109 3.10 20.49 24.77
C LEU A 109 1.62 20.71 24.43
N LYS A 110 0.92 19.61 24.11
CA LYS A 110 -0.50 19.62 23.76
C LYS A 110 -1.27 18.57 24.55
N ASN A 111 -2.59 18.76 24.62
CA ASN A 111 -3.46 17.76 25.23
C ASN A 111 -3.60 16.53 24.31
N TRP A 112 -4.06 15.41 24.86
CA TRP A 112 -4.06 14.14 24.13
C TRP A 112 -4.85 14.23 22.82
N THR A 113 -6.03 14.87 22.85
CA THR A 113 -6.89 15.05 21.67
C THR A 113 -6.20 15.87 20.57
N LYS A 114 -5.57 17.01 20.91
CA LYS A 114 -4.85 17.83 19.93
C LYS A 114 -3.64 17.10 19.37
N SER A 115 -2.90 16.40 20.22
CA SER A 115 -1.77 15.56 19.80
C SER A 115 -2.20 14.45 18.84
N ARG A 116 -3.35 13.81 19.09
CA ARG A 116 -3.95 12.84 18.17
C ARG A 116 -4.27 13.46 16.81
N ASP A 117 -4.94 14.61 16.81
CA ASP A 117 -5.37 15.29 15.58
C ASP A 117 -4.16 15.77 14.76
N ASP A 118 -3.09 16.22 15.42
CA ASP A 118 -1.82 16.54 14.76
C ASP A 118 -1.21 15.29 14.09
N CYS A 119 -1.18 14.15 14.78
CA CYS A 119 -0.66 12.91 14.19
C CYS A 119 -1.48 12.46 12.97
N ILE A 120 -2.81 12.60 13.01
CA ILE A 120 -3.70 12.34 11.87
C ILE A 120 -3.36 13.27 10.69
N THR A 121 -3.17 14.56 10.97
CA THR A 121 -2.80 15.56 9.95
C THR A 121 -1.43 15.23 9.31
N LEU A 122 -0.53 14.65 10.09
CA LEU A 122 0.78 14.14 9.62
C LEU A 122 0.69 12.76 8.93
N GLY A 123 -0.50 12.24 8.65
CA GLY A 123 -0.70 10.96 7.96
C GLY A 123 -0.35 9.73 8.81
N GLY A 124 -0.51 9.83 10.12
CA GLY A 124 -0.33 8.76 11.07
C GLY A 124 -1.40 8.78 12.16
N HIS A 125 -1.06 8.23 13.32
CA HIS A 125 -1.86 8.26 14.53
C HIS A 125 -0.91 8.36 15.74
N LEU A 126 -1.42 8.56 16.96
CA LEU A 126 -0.56 8.43 18.15
C LEU A 126 0.02 7.01 18.23
N ALA A 127 1.26 6.89 18.69
CA ALA A 127 1.99 5.62 18.68
C ALA A 127 1.29 4.50 19.45
N ILE A 128 1.30 3.31 18.89
CA ILE A 128 0.81 2.06 19.48
C ILE A 128 2.04 1.24 19.81
N ILE A 129 2.27 0.99 21.10
CA ILE A 129 3.49 0.35 21.55
C ILE A 129 3.26 -1.15 21.71
N GLU A 130 3.88 -1.95 20.85
CA GLU A 130 3.67 -3.40 20.82
C GLU A 130 4.61 -4.18 21.74
N ASN A 131 5.79 -3.62 22.07
CA ASN A 131 6.82 -4.31 22.81
C ASN A 131 7.80 -3.35 23.52
N GLU A 132 8.66 -3.92 24.35
CA GLU A 132 9.62 -3.16 25.15
C GLU A 132 10.70 -2.50 24.27
N GLU A 133 11.09 -3.11 23.14
CA GLU A 133 12.03 -2.51 22.21
C GLU A 133 11.49 -1.21 21.57
N GLU A 134 10.21 -1.16 21.25
CA GLU A 134 9.53 0.03 20.74
C GLU A 134 9.44 1.13 21.81
N LYS A 135 9.13 0.76 23.06
CA LYS A 135 9.20 1.68 24.20
C LYS A 135 10.60 2.27 24.35
N ASP A 136 11.62 1.43 24.39
CA ASP A 136 13.00 1.88 24.58
C ASP A 136 13.43 2.83 23.48
N PHE A 137 13.12 2.52 22.22
CA PHE A 137 13.36 3.40 21.09
C PHE A 137 12.69 4.77 21.26
N ILE A 138 11.41 4.82 21.63
CA ILE A 138 10.68 6.07 21.86
C ILE A 138 11.34 6.87 22.99
N LEU A 139 11.75 6.21 24.07
CA LEU A 139 12.35 6.84 25.24
C LEU A 139 13.75 7.42 24.97
N THR A 140 14.47 6.94 23.94
CA THR A 140 15.73 7.60 23.51
C THR A 140 15.54 9.04 23.02
N HIS A 141 14.30 9.44 22.70
CA HIS A 141 13.98 10.77 22.21
C HIS A 141 13.38 11.69 23.28
N GLY A 142 13.04 11.17 24.47
CA GLY A 142 12.50 11.93 25.60
C GLY A 142 11.78 11.06 26.63
N GLU A 143 11.44 11.64 27.78
CA GLU A 143 11.00 10.85 28.95
C GLU A 143 9.49 10.66 29.09
N ARG A 144 8.67 11.52 28.48
CA ARG A 144 7.21 11.55 28.65
C ARG A 144 6.52 11.82 27.32
N TRP A 145 5.75 10.86 26.85
CA TRP A 145 5.12 10.91 25.53
C TRP A 145 3.67 10.51 25.60
N TRP A 146 2.79 11.35 25.06
CA TRP A 146 1.46 10.90 24.68
C TRP A 146 1.58 9.78 23.66
N VAL A 147 0.85 8.71 23.92
CA VAL A 147 0.71 7.55 23.05
C VAL A 147 -0.76 7.24 22.83
N GLY A 148 -1.05 6.38 21.87
CA GLY A 148 -2.39 6.14 21.36
C GLY A 148 -3.27 5.28 22.24
N LEU A 149 -3.07 5.28 23.56
CA LEU A 149 -3.78 4.44 24.51
C LEU A 149 -4.86 5.26 25.23
N THR A 150 -6.09 4.77 25.29
CA THR A 150 -7.20 5.44 25.98
C THR A 150 -8.31 4.46 26.37
N ASP A 151 -9.01 4.70 27.47
CA ASP A 151 -10.23 3.97 27.84
C ASP A 151 -11.50 4.83 27.75
N SER A 152 -11.40 6.05 27.19
CA SER A 152 -12.51 6.99 26.96
C SER A 152 -13.72 6.41 26.21
N LYS A 153 -13.55 5.31 25.48
CA LYS A 153 -14.64 4.58 24.82
C LYS A 153 -15.48 3.76 25.81
N LYS A 154 -14.83 3.19 26.82
CA LYS A 154 -15.42 2.35 27.86
C LYS A 154 -14.48 2.31 29.07
N GLU A 155 -14.87 3.03 30.10
CA GLU A 155 -14.18 3.11 31.39
C GLU A 155 -13.63 1.76 31.87
N GLY A 156 -12.35 1.73 32.24
CA GLY A 156 -11.65 0.53 32.71
C GLY A 156 -11.32 -0.49 31.62
N THR A 157 -11.63 -0.21 30.36
CA THR A 157 -11.23 -1.02 29.19
C THR A 157 -10.40 -0.19 28.22
N TRP A 158 -9.10 -0.42 28.22
CA TRP A 158 -8.14 0.33 27.41
C TRP A 158 -8.07 -0.15 25.96
N PHE A 159 -8.05 0.80 25.03
CA PHE A 159 -7.90 0.58 23.60
C PHE A 159 -6.78 1.44 23.03
N TRP A 160 -6.10 0.89 22.05
CA TRP A 160 -5.25 1.66 21.16
C TRP A 160 -6.09 2.45 20.14
N VAL A 161 -5.51 3.50 19.56
CA VAL A 161 -6.19 4.39 18.58
C VAL A 161 -6.63 3.69 17.29
N ASP A 162 -6.14 2.47 17.03
CA ASP A 162 -6.61 1.61 15.94
C ASP A 162 -7.80 0.70 16.33
N ASN A 163 -8.33 0.88 17.54
CA ASN A 163 -9.38 0.08 18.18
C ASN A 163 -8.96 -1.33 18.62
N THR A 164 -7.67 -1.67 18.60
CA THR A 164 -7.22 -2.92 19.23
C THR A 164 -7.26 -2.80 20.76
N PRO A 165 -7.73 -3.85 21.47
CA PRO A 165 -7.74 -3.83 22.93
C PRO A 165 -6.32 -3.95 23.48
N PHE A 166 -6.03 -3.22 24.56
CA PHE A 166 -4.79 -3.39 25.30
C PHE A 166 -4.79 -4.71 26.08
N THR A 167 -3.67 -5.43 26.08
CA THR A 167 -3.46 -6.65 26.86
C THR A 167 -2.11 -6.60 27.58
N GLU A 168 -2.07 -6.89 28.88
CA GLU A 168 -0.82 -6.85 29.66
C GLU A 168 0.22 -7.87 29.18
N GLU A 169 -0.22 -9.03 28.67
CA GLU A 169 0.66 -10.10 28.22
C GLU A 169 1.36 -9.80 26.88
N GLY A 170 0.86 -8.84 26.11
CA GLY A 170 1.29 -8.55 24.74
C GLY A 170 1.59 -7.08 24.48
N SER A 171 1.81 -6.28 25.52
CA SER A 171 2.09 -4.85 25.42
C SER A 171 3.09 -4.41 26.50
N VAL A 172 3.52 -3.17 26.42
CA VAL A 172 4.33 -2.54 27.48
C VAL A 172 3.56 -2.56 28.80
N PRO A 173 4.21 -2.91 29.92
CA PRO A 173 3.54 -2.96 31.22
C PRO A 173 3.14 -1.56 31.70
N TRP A 174 2.07 -1.52 32.51
CA TRP A 174 1.76 -0.37 33.34
C TRP A 174 2.90 -0.08 34.31
N ALA A 175 3.12 1.20 34.60
CA ALA A 175 3.99 1.60 35.69
C ALA A 175 3.45 1.10 37.03
N HIS A 176 4.31 1.04 38.04
CA HIS A 176 3.92 0.54 39.35
C HIS A 176 2.70 1.31 39.91
N LYS A 177 1.63 0.57 40.23
CA LYS A 177 0.31 1.06 40.70
C LYS A 177 -0.54 1.78 39.66
N GLN A 178 -0.23 1.64 38.38
CA GLN A 178 -1.04 2.17 37.27
C GLN A 178 -1.84 1.04 36.60
N PRO A 179 -2.97 1.35 35.93
CA PRO A 179 -3.62 2.66 35.94
C PRO A 179 -4.33 2.92 37.29
N ASP A 180 -4.27 4.15 37.79
CA ASP A 180 -4.84 4.51 39.10
C ASP A 180 -6.13 5.35 39.03
N ASN A 181 -6.51 5.78 37.83
CA ASN A 181 -7.65 6.64 37.55
C ASN A 181 -7.75 7.83 38.54
N HIS A 182 -6.61 8.49 38.78
CA HIS A 182 -6.50 9.40 39.90
C HIS A 182 -7.35 10.68 39.75
N LEU A 183 -8.30 10.85 40.68
CA LEU A 183 -9.21 12.00 40.76
C LEU A 183 -8.65 13.22 41.52
N GLY A 184 -7.42 13.18 42.01
CA GLY A 184 -6.84 14.24 42.85
C GLY A 184 -6.49 15.53 42.08
N PRO A 185 -5.63 16.43 42.61
CA PRO A 185 -5.41 17.76 42.06
C PRO A 185 -4.98 17.76 40.59
N GLY A 186 -5.93 18.02 39.69
CA GLY A 186 -5.72 18.04 38.25
C GLY A 186 -6.17 16.79 37.49
N GLY A 187 -6.67 15.75 38.17
CA GLY A 187 -7.45 14.64 37.59
C GLY A 187 -8.79 15.13 37.06
N ASP A 188 -9.34 14.52 36.01
CA ASP A 188 -10.61 14.98 35.46
C ASP A 188 -11.78 14.59 36.37
N PRO A 189 -12.47 15.54 37.04
CA PRO A 189 -13.54 15.16 37.95
C PRO A 189 -14.76 14.59 37.23
N VAL A 190 -14.82 14.73 35.89
CA VAL A 190 -15.92 14.20 35.07
C VAL A 190 -15.58 12.81 34.55
N ASN A 191 -14.36 12.60 34.06
CA ASN A 191 -14.00 11.36 33.37
C ASN A 191 -12.85 10.58 34.04
N GLY A 192 -12.01 11.22 34.85
CA GLY A 192 -10.84 10.60 35.45
C GLY A 192 -9.55 10.81 34.65
N GLU A 193 -8.72 9.77 34.59
CA GLU A 193 -7.47 9.74 33.82
C GLU A 193 -7.58 8.75 32.66
N ASP A 194 -8.11 9.21 31.52
CA ASP A 194 -8.50 8.29 30.43
C ASP A 194 -7.47 8.16 29.30
N CYS A 195 -6.30 8.77 29.44
CA CYS A 195 -5.32 8.91 28.36
C CYS A 195 -3.95 8.38 28.78
N GLY A 196 -3.37 7.52 27.95
CA GLY A 196 -2.10 6.87 28.23
C GLY A 196 -0.88 7.72 27.90
N LEU A 197 0.02 7.82 28.87
CA LEU A 197 1.33 8.44 28.78
C LEU A 197 2.41 7.36 28.93
N LEU A 198 3.38 7.36 28.02
CA LEU A 198 4.55 6.51 28.13
C LEU A 198 5.62 7.18 29.00
N LEU A 199 6.10 6.45 29.99
CA LEU A 199 7.22 6.80 30.87
C LEU A 199 8.29 5.70 30.82
N SER A 200 9.48 5.99 31.36
CA SER A 200 10.53 4.98 31.55
C SER A 200 10.08 3.81 32.43
N SER A 201 9.23 4.08 33.42
CA SER A 201 8.66 3.08 34.32
C SER A 201 7.53 2.25 33.72
N GLY A 202 7.05 2.56 32.51
CA GLY A 202 5.88 1.92 31.90
C GLY A 202 4.80 2.92 31.50
N LEU A 203 3.59 2.41 31.24
CA LEU A 203 2.42 3.23 30.92
C LEU A 203 1.83 3.86 32.17
N ASN A 204 1.28 5.07 32.04
CA ASN A 204 0.57 5.79 33.09
C ASN A 204 -0.70 6.36 32.47
N ASP A 205 -1.83 6.16 33.11
CA ASP A 205 -3.02 6.92 32.75
C ASP A 205 -2.89 8.33 33.32
N VAL A 206 -3.35 9.33 32.56
CA VAL A 206 -3.31 10.73 32.98
C VAL A 206 -4.53 11.45 32.42
N ALA A 207 -4.99 12.49 33.11
CA ALA A 207 -6.09 13.30 32.63
C ALA A 207 -5.80 13.86 31.21
N CYS A 208 -6.66 13.54 30.24
CA CYS A 208 -6.47 13.86 28.83
C CYS A 208 -6.22 15.34 28.53
N ARG A 209 -6.69 16.24 29.40
CA ARG A 209 -6.50 17.70 29.29
C ARG A 209 -5.08 18.18 29.62
N LYS A 210 -4.27 17.36 30.30
CA LYS A 210 -2.88 17.69 30.62
C LYS A 210 -2.09 17.85 29.32
N THR A 211 -1.01 18.61 29.36
CA THR A 211 -0.21 18.88 28.16
C THR A 211 1.13 18.17 28.23
N PHE A 212 1.41 17.33 27.24
CA PHE A 212 2.68 16.61 27.10
C PHE A 212 3.14 16.64 25.64
N LYS A 213 4.39 16.23 25.42
CA LYS A 213 4.92 15.92 24.10
C LYS A 213 4.20 14.68 23.55
N SER A 214 4.19 14.47 22.24
CA SER A 214 3.50 13.32 21.64
C SER A 214 4.33 12.61 20.60
N THR A 215 4.16 11.29 20.52
CA THR A 215 4.80 10.46 19.50
C THR A 215 3.73 9.95 18.53
N CYS A 216 3.90 10.27 17.25
CA CYS A 216 3.08 9.74 16.18
C CYS A 216 3.72 8.50 15.57
N GLN A 217 2.92 7.55 15.09
CA GLN A 217 3.31 6.38 14.32
C GLN A 217 2.60 6.35 12.97
N SER A 218 3.23 5.74 11.97
CA SER A 218 2.62 5.45 10.67
C SER A 218 3.26 4.20 10.04
N GLN A 219 2.43 3.28 9.53
CA GLN A 219 2.87 2.03 8.91
C GLN A 219 3.55 2.28 7.55
N SER A 220 3.03 3.22 6.76
CA SER A 220 3.56 3.62 5.45
C SER A 220 2.96 4.99 5.06
N TRP A 221 3.74 5.83 4.37
CA TRP A 221 3.23 7.07 3.75
C TRP A 221 2.90 6.87 2.26
N CYS A 222 3.41 5.80 1.66
CA CYS A 222 3.54 5.67 0.21
C CYS A 222 2.40 4.86 -0.45
N ASP A 223 1.37 4.43 0.28
CA ASP A 223 0.25 3.71 -0.32
C ASP A 223 -0.73 4.62 -1.09
N THR A 224 -0.49 5.94 -1.09
CA THR A 224 -1.38 6.90 -1.74
C THR A 224 -1.01 7.16 -3.20
N GLY A 225 -1.10 6.10 -4.01
CA GLY A 225 -1.69 6.22 -5.33
C GLY A 225 -3.20 6.52 -5.27
N THR A 226 -3.81 6.39 -4.10
CA THR A 226 -5.22 6.71 -3.85
C THR A 226 -5.34 7.66 -2.65
N ARG A 227 -5.86 8.86 -2.91
CA ARG A 227 -6.56 9.66 -1.91
C ARG A 227 -7.69 8.82 -1.32
N HIS A 228 -7.48 8.26 -0.14
CA HIS A 228 -8.56 7.95 0.80
C HIS A 228 -8.21 8.80 2.03
N ILE A 229 -8.58 10.08 2.09
CA ILE A 229 -9.87 10.54 2.64
C ILE A 229 -10.47 9.48 3.56
N PHE A 230 -10.06 9.52 4.83
CA PHE A 230 -10.87 8.99 5.92
C PHE A 230 -12.12 9.88 6.02
N GLU A 231 -13.15 9.54 5.25
CA GLU A 231 -14.53 10.00 5.45
C GLU A 231 -15.30 8.88 6.15
N LYS A 232 -15.47 9.03 7.47
CA LYS A 232 -16.72 9.01 8.25
C LYS A 232 -16.46 8.75 9.72
#